data_AF-A0A3B9K922-F1
#
_entry.id   AF-A0A3B9K922-F1
#
_cell.length_a   1.000
_cell.length_b   1.000
_cell.length_c   1.000
_cell.angle_alpha   90.00
_cell.angle_beta   90.00
_cell.angle_gamma   90.00
#
_symmetry.space_group_name_H-M   'P 1'
#
loop_
_entity.id
_entity.type
_entity.pdbx_description
1 polymer ?
#
loop_
_entity_poly.entity_id
_entity_poly.type
_entity_poly.pdbx_seq_one_letter_code
_entity_poly.pdbx_strand_id
1 'polypeptide(L)'
;MADNRIIECMERAQYILGNLMAVKPGEEVLIVVDPQTDDRMTQAMASAANALGAEWGVYMMPIRGKDKATIFPKSLELGMDACDVFVGMTTASGAAIYNNHLKELINEKKLREVSICLRSVDNFTRGGALADYEQVYADGLKLQEIWRGKKTAHITTPAGTDLYMDMNPMEPIVECGIARNPGDAMAWSDGEVSLGPVIGSTRGKLVIDGPICYYGCPAIPVELKIEE
;
A
#
# COMPACT_ATOMS: atom_id res chain seq x y z
N MET A 1 -28.88 -14.70 -3.33
CA MET A 1 -29.16 -13.25 -3.14
C MET A 1 -28.30 -12.50 -4.14
N ALA A 2 -28.80 -11.41 -4.73
CA ALA A 2 -27.97 -10.60 -5.62
C ALA A 2 -26.77 -10.04 -4.84
N ASP A 3 -25.57 -10.26 -5.37
CA ASP A 3 -24.33 -9.79 -4.76
C ASP A 3 -24.09 -8.32 -5.15
N ASN A 4 -24.71 -7.41 -4.41
CA ASN A 4 -24.70 -5.97 -4.68
C ASN A 4 -23.43 -5.26 -4.16
N ARG A 5 -22.34 -6.00 -3.87
CA ARG A 5 -21.08 -5.42 -3.37
C ARG A 5 -20.46 -4.40 -4.29
N ILE A 6 -20.83 -4.39 -5.58
CA ILE A 6 -20.45 -3.33 -6.51
C ILE A 6 -20.84 -1.93 -6.01
N ILE A 7 -21.96 -1.77 -5.30
CA ILE A 7 -22.38 -0.47 -4.74
C ILE A 7 -21.36 0.02 -3.71
N GLU A 8 -20.93 -0.86 -2.81
CA GLU A 8 -19.89 -0.56 -1.81
C GLU A 8 -18.55 -0.25 -2.50
N CYS A 9 -18.19 -1.03 -3.53
CA CYS A 9 -16.96 -0.79 -4.30
C CYS A 9 -16.97 0.58 -4.97
N MET A 10 -18.09 0.98 -5.59
CA MET A 10 -18.22 2.28 -6.25
C MET A 10 -18.05 3.43 -5.24
N GLU A 11 -18.66 3.33 -4.07
CA GLU A 11 -18.51 4.34 -3.02
C GLU A 11 -17.05 4.48 -2.57
N ARG A 12 -16.36 3.34 -2.35
CA ARG A 12 -14.96 3.36 -1.91
C ARG A 12 -14.01 3.82 -3.02
N ALA A 13 -14.22 3.42 -4.26
CA ALA A 13 -13.42 3.87 -5.39
C ALA A 13 -13.51 5.39 -5.60
N GLN A 14 -14.72 5.97 -5.44
CA GLN A 14 -14.92 7.41 -5.46
C GLN A 14 -14.15 8.11 -4.34
N TYR A 15 -14.20 7.56 -3.12
CA TYR A 15 -13.43 8.10 -2.00
C TYR A 15 -11.91 8.02 -2.25
N ILE A 16 -11.41 6.89 -2.72
CA ILE A 16 -9.98 6.68 -3.02
C ILE A 16 -9.50 7.67 -4.09
N LEU A 17 -10.10 7.64 -5.29
CA LEU A 17 -9.62 8.49 -6.39
C LEU A 17 -9.96 9.97 -6.17
N GLY A 18 -11.16 10.28 -5.68
CA GLY A 18 -11.62 11.65 -5.51
C GLY A 18 -11.02 12.35 -4.30
N ASN A 19 -11.06 11.72 -3.11
CA ASN A 19 -10.65 12.37 -1.86
C ASN A 19 -9.19 12.11 -1.52
N LEU A 20 -8.74 10.86 -1.61
CA LEU A 20 -7.41 10.46 -1.12
C LEU A 20 -6.33 10.69 -2.17
N MET A 21 -6.68 10.51 -3.44
CA MET A 21 -5.77 10.74 -4.55
C MET A 21 -5.99 12.07 -5.28
N ALA A 22 -7.09 12.77 -5.01
CA ALA A 22 -7.42 14.06 -5.61
C ALA A 22 -7.30 14.07 -7.15
N VAL A 23 -7.79 13.02 -7.81
CA VAL A 23 -7.79 12.90 -9.28
C VAL A 23 -8.55 14.06 -9.92
N LYS A 24 -7.97 14.63 -10.97
CA LYS A 24 -8.48 15.81 -11.69
C LYS A 24 -8.89 15.45 -13.12
N PRO A 25 -9.81 16.23 -13.72
CA PRO A 25 -10.14 16.08 -15.13
C PRO A 25 -8.90 16.16 -16.03
N GLY A 26 -8.78 15.22 -16.96
CA GLY A 26 -7.68 15.11 -17.91
C GLY A 26 -6.39 14.48 -17.39
N GLU A 27 -6.30 14.07 -16.12
CA GLU A 27 -5.20 13.22 -15.66
C GLU A 27 -5.32 11.81 -16.24
N GLU A 28 -4.17 11.16 -16.46
CA GLU A 28 -4.07 9.79 -16.98
C GLU A 28 -4.02 8.77 -15.83
N VAL A 29 -5.08 7.97 -15.67
CA VAL A 29 -5.22 6.95 -14.62
C VAL A 29 -4.96 5.55 -15.18
N LEU A 30 -3.89 4.90 -14.73
CA LEU A 30 -3.55 3.54 -15.10
C LEU A 30 -3.90 2.54 -14.00
N ILE A 31 -4.87 1.67 -14.26
CA ILE A 31 -5.34 0.64 -13.33
C ILE A 31 -4.72 -0.71 -13.73
N VAL A 32 -3.92 -1.30 -12.85
CA VAL A 32 -3.21 -2.55 -13.12
C VAL A 32 -3.81 -3.70 -12.31
N VAL A 33 -4.26 -4.73 -13.01
CA VAL A 33 -4.95 -5.88 -12.43
C VAL A 33 -4.34 -7.20 -12.93
N ASP A 34 -4.70 -8.30 -12.30
CA ASP A 34 -4.45 -9.65 -12.81
C ASP A 34 -5.76 -10.45 -12.93
N PRO A 35 -5.76 -11.64 -13.57
CA PRO A 35 -6.96 -12.46 -13.71
C PRO A 35 -7.63 -12.90 -12.40
N GLN A 36 -7.00 -12.71 -11.24
CA GLN A 36 -7.58 -13.04 -9.93
C GLN A 36 -8.21 -11.82 -9.24
N THR A 37 -8.01 -10.63 -9.80
CA THR A 37 -8.56 -9.39 -9.26
C THR A 37 -10.07 -9.39 -9.42
N ASP A 38 -10.78 -9.05 -8.34
CA ASP A 38 -12.24 -9.00 -8.37
C ASP A 38 -12.71 -7.89 -9.31
N ASP A 39 -13.43 -8.27 -10.36
CA ASP A 39 -13.85 -7.34 -11.41
C ASP A 39 -14.69 -6.18 -10.86
N ARG A 40 -15.43 -6.36 -9.76
CA ARG A 40 -16.21 -5.27 -9.15
C ARG A 40 -15.31 -4.14 -8.64
N MET A 41 -14.13 -4.47 -8.13
CA MET A 41 -13.15 -3.46 -7.70
C MET A 41 -12.60 -2.71 -8.92
N THR A 42 -12.23 -3.45 -9.97
CA THR A 42 -11.73 -2.89 -11.24
C THR A 42 -12.76 -1.95 -11.88
N GLN A 43 -14.00 -2.40 -12.05
CA GLN A 43 -15.08 -1.61 -12.64
C GLN A 43 -15.40 -0.37 -11.78
N ALA A 44 -15.34 -0.49 -10.45
CA ALA A 44 -15.56 0.65 -9.57
C ALA A 44 -14.46 1.72 -9.71
N MET A 45 -13.18 1.32 -9.76
CA MET A 45 -12.07 2.25 -9.97
C MET A 45 -12.13 2.94 -11.34
N ALA A 46 -12.41 2.17 -12.40
CA ALA A 46 -12.63 2.71 -13.74
C ALA A 46 -13.81 3.69 -13.78
N SER A 47 -14.94 3.32 -13.15
CA SER A 47 -16.11 4.18 -13.05
C SER A 47 -15.82 5.47 -12.26
N ALA A 48 -14.99 5.40 -11.23
CA ALA A 48 -14.59 6.57 -10.46
C ALA A 48 -13.68 7.51 -11.26
N ALA A 49 -12.66 6.98 -11.94
CA ALA A 49 -11.81 7.75 -12.84
C ALA A 49 -12.63 8.45 -13.93
N ASN A 50 -13.53 7.72 -14.59
CA ASN A 50 -14.44 8.28 -15.59
C ASN A 50 -15.32 9.41 -15.04
N ALA A 51 -15.89 9.24 -13.84
CA ALA A 51 -16.74 10.25 -13.21
C ALA A 51 -15.98 11.52 -12.83
N LEU A 52 -14.68 11.42 -12.57
CA LEU A 52 -13.78 12.54 -12.28
C LEU A 52 -13.27 13.23 -13.56
N GLY A 53 -13.65 12.73 -14.74
CA GLY A 53 -13.24 13.28 -16.04
C GLY A 53 -11.79 12.99 -16.41
N ALA A 54 -11.18 11.96 -15.80
CA ALA A 54 -9.85 11.49 -16.13
C ALA A 54 -9.85 10.64 -17.40
N GLU A 55 -8.73 10.63 -18.11
CA GLU A 55 -8.44 9.56 -19.07
C GLU A 55 -8.04 8.32 -18.27
N TRP A 56 -8.48 7.14 -18.70
CA TRP A 56 -8.22 5.92 -17.92
C TRP A 56 -8.03 4.68 -18.79
N GLY A 57 -7.17 3.78 -18.29
CA GLY A 57 -6.93 2.48 -18.89
C GLY A 57 -6.81 1.39 -17.85
N VAL A 58 -7.35 0.21 -18.15
CA VAL A 58 -7.14 -1.00 -17.35
C VAL A 58 -6.13 -1.89 -18.06
N TYR A 59 -5.00 -2.15 -17.42
CA TYR A 59 -4.00 -3.11 -17.87
C TYR A 59 -4.13 -4.41 -17.06
N MET A 60 -4.63 -5.47 -17.70
CA MET A 60 -4.63 -6.80 -17.10
C MET A 60 -3.33 -7.54 -17.45
N MET A 61 -2.44 -7.69 -16.47
CA MET A 61 -1.19 -8.43 -16.64
C MET A 61 -1.36 -9.91 -16.29
N PRO A 62 -0.53 -10.81 -16.87
CA PRO A 62 -0.51 -12.20 -16.45
C PRO A 62 -0.20 -12.35 -14.96
N ILE A 63 -0.75 -13.40 -14.34
CA ILE A 63 -0.41 -13.78 -12.96
C ILE A 63 1.11 -13.92 -12.82
N ARG A 64 1.68 -13.22 -11.84
CA ARG A 64 3.11 -13.33 -11.48
C ARG A 64 3.25 -14.03 -10.14
N GLY A 65 4.01 -15.12 -10.14
CA GLY A 65 4.47 -15.76 -8.91
C GLY A 65 5.64 -15.02 -8.27
N LYS A 66 6.18 -15.57 -7.18
CA LYS A 66 7.30 -14.97 -6.43
C LYS A 66 8.53 -14.69 -7.30
N ASP A 67 8.77 -15.50 -8.33
CA ASP A 67 9.90 -15.38 -9.27
C ASP A 67 9.85 -14.13 -10.17
N LYS A 68 8.68 -13.53 -10.33
CA LYS A 68 8.45 -12.35 -11.19
C LYS A 68 7.66 -11.26 -10.48
N ALA A 69 7.69 -11.26 -9.15
CA ALA A 69 6.93 -10.34 -8.31
C ALA A 69 7.46 -8.89 -8.34
N THR A 70 8.43 -8.56 -9.18
CA THR A 70 8.98 -7.21 -9.37
C THR A 70 9.04 -6.79 -10.85
N ILE A 71 8.55 -7.63 -11.77
CA ILE A 71 8.78 -7.48 -13.22
C ILE A 71 7.47 -7.20 -13.96
N PHE A 72 7.42 -6.04 -14.61
CA PHE A 72 6.31 -5.64 -15.48
C PHE A 72 6.48 -6.15 -16.90
N PRO A 73 5.38 -6.46 -17.61
CA PRO A 73 5.41 -6.49 -19.07
C PRO A 73 5.88 -5.13 -19.62
N LYS A 74 6.64 -5.13 -20.71
CA LYS A 74 7.18 -3.87 -21.27
C LYS A 74 6.10 -2.86 -21.66
N SER A 75 4.95 -3.34 -22.15
CA SER A 75 3.83 -2.46 -22.47
C SER A 75 3.19 -1.82 -21.24
N LEU A 76 3.25 -2.47 -20.08
CA LEU A 76 2.81 -1.87 -18.82
C LEU A 76 3.78 -0.77 -18.38
N GLU A 77 5.10 -1.00 -18.45
CA GLU A 77 6.09 0.04 -18.14
C GLU A 77 5.88 1.30 -18.98
N LEU A 78 5.71 1.15 -20.30
CA LEU A 78 5.48 2.30 -21.18
C LEU A 78 4.18 3.06 -20.87
N GLY A 79 3.13 2.37 -20.44
CA GLY A 79 1.89 3.02 -19.98
C GLY A 79 2.09 3.73 -18.64
N MET A 80 2.87 3.13 -17.73
CA MET A 80 3.21 3.71 -16.44
C MET A 80 4.03 5.00 -16.59
N ASP A 81 4.96 5.06 -17.54
CA ASP A 81 5.76 6.26 -17.86
C ASP A 81 4.90 7.46 -18.29
N ALA A 82 3.69 7.19 -18.79
CA ALA A 82 2.78 8.19 -19.34
C ALA A 82 1.62 8.57 -18.40
N CYS A 83 1.45 7.87 -17.26
CA CYS A 83 0.33 8.11 -16.36
C CYS A 83 0.66 9.11 -15.24
N ASP A 84 -0.36 9.83 -14.76
CA ASP A 84 -0.26 10.71 -13.58
C ASP A 84 -0.61 9.96 -12.28
N VAL A 85 -1.46 8.92 -12.42
CA VAL A 85 -2.03 8.15 -11.31
C VAL A 85 -1.90 6.67 -11.60
N PHE A 86 -1.14 5.97 -10.76
CA PHE A 86 -0.93 4.53 -10.87
C PHE A 86 -1.72 3.79 -9.78
N VAL A 87 -2.59 2.86 -10.19
CA VAL A 87 -3.43 2.06 -9.28
C VAL A 87 -3.04 0.59 -9.41
N GLY A 88 -2.24 0.07 -8.48
CA GLY A 88 -1.78 -1.33 -8.50
C GLY A 88 -2.71 -2.25 -7.72
N MET A 89 -3.44 -3.16 -8.37
CA MET A 89 -4.50 -3.98 -7.73
C MET A 89 -4.34 -5.49 -7.92
N THR A 90 -3.14 -5.98 -8.26
CA THR A 90 -2.91 -7.41 -8.49
C THR A 90 -3.20 -8.24 -7.23
N THR A 91 -4.02 -9.28 -7.37
CA THR A 91 -4.46 -10.16 -6.27
C THR A 91 -3.51 -11.33 -6.03
N ALA A 92 -2.85 -11.83 -7.06
CA ALA A 92 -1.99 -13.01 -6.95
C ALA A 92 -0.62 -12.70 -6.31
N SER A 93 -0.12 -11.48 -6.44
CA SER A 93 1.13 -11.01 -5.85
C SER A 93 1.18 -9.49 -5.73
N GLY A 94 2.17 -8.97 -5.02
CA GLY A 94 2.48 -7.52 -4.99
C GLY A 94 3.22 -7.03 -6.25
N ALA A 95 3.13 -7.74 -7.38
CA ALA A 95 3.90 -7.41 -8.57
C ALA A 95 3.70 -5.96 -9.00
N ALA A 96 2.45 -5.46 -8.96
CA ALA A 96 2.08 -4.10 -9.35
C ALA A 96 2.75 -2.98 -8.53
N ILE A 97 3.47 -3.26 -7.44
CA ILE A 97 4.08 -2.21 -6.60
C ILE A 97 5.58 -2.36 -6.36
N TYR A 98 6.15 -3.55 -6.59
CA TYR A 98 7.57 -3.80 -6.31
C TYR A 98 8.47 -3.63 -7.54
N ASN A 99 7.97 -2.97 -8.59
CA ASN A 99 8.78 -2.65 -9.75
C ASN A 99 9.74 -1.48 -9.44
N ASN A 100 11.03 -1.65 -9.74
CA ASN A 100 12.03 -0.61 -9.45
C ASN A 100 11.77 0.69 -10.22
N HIS A 101 11.24 0.61 -11.44
CA HIS A 101 10.95 1.80 -12.24
C HIS A 101 9.79 2.60 -11.66
N LEU A 102 8.75 1.95 -11.12
CA LEU A 102 7.70 2.63 -10.37
C LEU A 102 8.29 3.46 -9.22
N LYS A 103 9.23 2.90 -8.46
CA LYS A 103 9.92 3.62 -7.38
C LYS A 103 10.72 4.81 -7.89
N GLU A 104 11.37 4.69 -9.04
CA GLU A 104 12.07 5.80 -9.70
C GLU A 104 11.09 6.94 -10.05
N LEU A 105 9.96 6.62 -10.68
CA LEU A 105 8.93 7.60 -11.06
C LEU A 105 8.31 8.31 -9.85
N ILE A 106 8.08 7.60 -8.75
CA ILE A 106 7.63 8.19 -7.47
C ILE A 106 8.69 9.16 -6.94
N ASN A 107 9.97 8.74 -6.88
CA ASN A 107 11.05 9.61 -6.39
C ASN A 107 11.26 10.86 -7.27
N GLU A 108 11.09 10.72 -8.58
CA GLU A 108 11.16 11.81 -9.55
C GLU A 108 9.90 12.69 -9.56
N LYS A 109 8.88 12.34 -8.74
CA LYS A 109 7.60 13.04 -8.65
C LYS A 109 6.89 13.14 -10.00
N LYS A 110 6.92 12.04 -10.77
CA LYS A 110 6.28 11.94 -12.08
C LYS A 110 4.81 11.54 -11.99
N LEU A 111 4.51 10.63 -11.07
CA LEU A 111 3.17 10.09 -10.82
C LEU A 111 2.93 9.99 -9.31
N ARG A 112 1.71 9.65 -8.93
CA ARG A 112 1.36 9.21 -7.57
C ARG A 112 0.68 7.85 -7.60
N GLU A 113 0.80 7.11 -6.50
CA GLU A 113 0.47 5.68 -6.48
C GLU A 113 -0.49 5.30 -5.35
N VAL A 114 -1.35 4.32 -5.65
CA VAL A 114 -2.07 3.55 -4.64
C VAL A 114 -1.88 2.04 -4.85
N SER A 115 -1.49 1.37 -3.77
CA SER A 115 -1.41 -0.09 -3.70
C SER A 115 -2.68 -0.70 -3.13
N ILE A 116 -3.31 -1.59 -3.88
CA ILE A 116 -4.43 -2.42 -3.47
C ILE A 116 -4.09 -3.90 -3.77
N CYS A 117 -2.81 -4.26 -3.64
CA CYS A 117 -2.34 -5.61 -3.92
C CYS A 117 -2.71 -6.60 -2.82
N LEU A 118 -2.93 -7.86 -3.21
CA LEU A 118 -3.27 -8.95 -2.28
C LEU A 118 -4.51 -8.64 -1.42
N ARG A 119 -5.45 -7.85 -1.94
CA ARG A 119 -6.67 -7.44 -1.23
C ARG A 119 -7.91 -8.11 -1.82
N SER A 120 -8.80 -8.54 -0.93
CA SER A 120 -10.14 -8.99 -1.29
C SER A 120 -11.12 -7.81 -1.36
N VAL A 121 -12.32 -8.04 -1.92
CA VAL A 121 -13.42 -7.06 -1.86
C VAL A 121 -13.76 -6.68 -0.42
N ASP A 122 -13.63 -7.61 0.53
CA ASP A 122 -13.84 -7.31 1.95
C ASP A 122 -12.81 -6.33 2.49
N ASN A 123 -11.52 -6.50 2.15
CA ASN A 123 -10.51 -5.51 2.51
C ASN A 123 -10.74 -4.17 1.82
N PHE A 124 -11.23 -4.18 0.57
CA PHE A 124 -11.49 -2.97 -0.19
C PHE A 124 -12.64 -2.11 0.38
N THR A 125 -13.60 -2.73 1.08
CA THR A 125 -14.87 -2.08 1.47
C THR A 125 -15.22 -2.11 2.94
N ARG A 126 -14.49 -2.86 3.77
CA ARG A 126 -14.81 -3.04 5.19
C ARG A 126 -13.60 -2.77 6.08
N GLY A 127 -13.85 -2.68 7.38
CA GLY A 127 -12.79 -2.46 8.37
C GLY A 127 -12.09 -1.13 8.14
N GLY A 128 -10.77 -1.16 7.97
CA GLY A 128 -9.94 0.04 7.72
C GLY A 128 -10.34 0.86 6.50
N ALA A 129 -11.06 0.29 5.53
CA ALA A 129 -11.61 1.02 4.38
C ALA A 129 -12.69 2.06 4.74
N LEU A 130 -13.21 2.00 5.97
CA LEU A 130 -14.25 2.90 6.49
C LEU A 130 -13.69 3.95 7.47
N ALA A 131 -12.37 3.97 7.68
CA ALA A 131 -11.74 4.94 8.57
C ALA A 131 -11.83 6.38 8.02
N ASP A 132 -11.73 7.37 8.92
CA ASP A 132 -11.52 8.76 8.55
C ASP A 132 -10.03 8.99 8.28
N TYR A 133 -9.64 8.95 7.00
CA TYR A 133 -8.23 9.06 6.62
C TYR A 133 -7.62 10.43 6.87
N GLU A 134 -8.42 11.50 6.96
CA GLU A 134 -7.88 12.80 7.38
C GLU A 134 -7.48 12.75 8.86
N GLN A 135 -8.28 12.09 9.70
CA GLN A 135 -7.92 11.87 11.09
C GLN A 135 -6.73 10.93 11.22
N VAL A 136 -6.71 9.81 10.49
CA VAL A 136 -5.59 8.85 10.48
C VAL A 136 -4.29 9.55 10.08
N TYR A 137 -4.33 10.36 9.01
CA TYR A 137 -3.18 11.15 8.57
C TYR A 137 -2.73 12.17 9.62
N ALA A 138 -3.66 12.90 10.24
CA ALA A 138 -3.35 13.85 11.30
C ALA A 138 -2.69 13.18 12.51
N ASP A 139 -3.11 11.97 12.88
CA ASP A 139 -2.50 11.19 13.95
C ASP A 139 -1.13 10.61 13.53
N GLY A 140 -0.99 10.20 12.27
CA GLY A 140 0.29 9.80 11.68
C GLY A 140 1.34 10.90 11.74
N LEU A 141 0.98 12.15 11.42
CA LEU A 141 1.88 13.30 11.54
C LEU A 141 2.35 13.55 12.98
N LYS A 142 1.47 13.36 13.98
CA LYS A 142 1.87 13.47 15.39
C LYS A 142 2.86 12.37 15.76
N LEU A 143 2.66 11.15 15.27
CA LEU A 143 3.55 10.02 15.53
C LEU A 143 4.91 10.20 14.86
N GLN A 144 4.94 10.68 13.61
CA GLN A 144 6.17 11.05 12.90
C GLN A 144 6.99 12.07 13.70
N GLU A 145 6.36 13.11 14.24
CA GLU A 145 7.04 14.11 15.07
C GLU A 145 7.70 13.49 16.31
N ILE A 146 7.02 12.54 16.96
CA ILE A 146 7.56 11.84 18.14
C ILE A 146 8.81 11.03 17.77
N TRP A 147 8.81 10.40 16.59
CA TRP A 147 9.89 9.52 16.14
C TRP A 147 11.08 10.28 15.54
N ARG A 148 10.83 11.48 14.99
CA ARG A 148 11.85 12.28 14.32
C ARG A 148 13.06 12.52 15.22
N GLY A 149 14.24 12.18 14.72
CA GLY A 149 15.51 12.38 15.39
C GLY A 149 15.77 11.50 16.62
N LYS A 150 14.90 10.53 16.92
CA LYS A 150 15.20 9.50 17.92
C LYS A 150 16.35 8.63 17.43
N LYS A 151 17.20 8.18 18.36
CA LYS A 151 18.44 7.44 18.05
C LYS A 151 18.32 5.95 18.30
N THR A 152 17.42 5.55 19.19
CA THR A 152 17.25 4.16 19.61
C THR A 152 15.78 3.85 19.82
N ALA A 153 15.41 2.59 19.62
CA ALA A 153 14.11 2.06 20.00
C ALA A 153 14.30 0.79 20.84
N HIS A 154 13.42 0.63 21.82
CA HIS A 154 13.33 -0.54 22.68
C HIS A 154 11.87 -0.98 22.74
N ILE A 155 11.58 -2.18 22.24
CA ILE A 155 10.24 -2.74 22.17
C ILE A 155 10.14 -3.85 23.19
N THR A 156 9.15 -3.77 24.09
CA THR A 156 8.83 -4.83 25.04
C THR A 156 7.36 -5.22 24.93
N THR A 157 7.05 -6.51 25.12
CA THR A 157 5.66 -7.00 25.15
C THR A 157 5.45 -8.00 26.29
N PRO A 158 4.22 -8.15 26.82
CA PRO A 158 3.90 -9.20 27.78
C PRO A 158 4.16 -10.62 27.25
N ALA A 159 4.12 -10.82 25.92
CA ALA A 159 4.42 -12.08 25.28
C ALA A 159 5.93 -12.42 25.27
N GLY A 160 6.79 -11.48 25.68
CA GLY A 160 8.23 -11.70 25.81
C GLY A 160 9.09 -11.17 24.68
N THR A 161 8.55 -10.28 23.83
CA THR A 161 9.41 -9.45 22.97
C THR A 161 10.24 -8.53 23.86
N ASP A 162 11.53 -8.46 23.58
CA ASP A 162 12.51 -7.57 24.22
C ASP A 162 13.58 -7.25 23.18
N LEU A 163 13.36 -6.20 22.39
CA LEU A 163 14.10 -5.91 21.16
C LEU A 163 14.69 -4.51 21.20
N TYR A 164 16.00 -4.41 20.95
CA TYR A 164 16.74 -3.15 20.88
C TYR A 164 17.21 -2.90 19.45
N MET A 165 17.16 -1.64 19.02
CA MET A 165 17.66 -1.23 17.72
C MET A 165 18.10 0.24 17.71
N ASP A 166 19.04 0.57 16.83
CA ASP A 166 19.37 1.96 16.52
C ASP A 166 18.44 2.46 15.41
N MET A 167 17.87 3.64 15.61
CA MET A 167 16.93 4.25 14.67
C MET A 167 17.70 4.90 13.52
N ASN A 168 17.22 4.69 12.29
CA ASN A 168 17.83 5.31 11.12
C ASN A 168 17.63 6.85 11.16
N PRO A 169 18.63 7.66 10.76
CA PRO A 169 18.49 9.13 10.73
C PRO A 169 17.54 9.67 9.64
N MET A 170 16.94 8.79 8.82
CA MET A 170 15.91 9.17 7.85
C MET A 170 14.64 9.71 8.51
N GLU A 171 13.90 10.50 7.74
CA GLU A 171 12.56 10.96 8.13
C GLU A 171 11.61 9.74 8.24
N PRO A 172 10.85 9.58 9.34
CA PRO A 172 9.83 8.54 9.41
C PRO A 172 8.79 8.72 8.30
N ILE A 173 8.38 7.64 7.67
CA ILE A 173 7.44 7.65 6.55
C ILE A 173 6.02 7.61 7.13
N VAL A 174 5.13 8.46 6.60
CA VAL A 174 3.71 8.49 6.97
C VAL A 174 2.90 7.82 5.87
N GLU A 175 2.53 6.57 6.10
CA GLU A 175 1.73 5.73 5.21
C GLU A 175 0.31 5.71 5.79
N CYS A 176 -0.39 6.83 5.62
CA CYS A 176 -1.71 7.06 6.21
C CYS A 176 -2.76 7.36 5.14
N GLY A 177 -2.64 6.73 3.96
CA GLY A 177 -3.70 6.63 2.97
C GLY A 177 -4.07 7.93 2.25
N ILE A 178 -3.13 8.86 2.11
CA ILE A 178 -3.30 10.08 1.31
C ILE A 178 -2.16 10.19 0.30
N ALA A 179 -2.50 10.24 -0.99
CA ALA A 179 -1.54 10.39 -2.08
C ALA A 179 -2.04 11.38 -3.14
N ARG A 180 -1.96 12.68 -2.84
CA ARG A 180 -2.60 13.75 -3.63
C ARG A 180 -1.67 14.43 -4.62
N ASN A 181 -0.37 14.30 -4.41
CA ASN A 181 0.66 14.99 -5.18
C ASN A 181 1.56 13.98 -5.89
N PRO A 182 2.14 14.34 -7.05
CA PRO A 182 3.19 13.52 -7.65
C PRO A 182 4.32 13.23 -6.66
N GLY A 183 4.70 11.97 -6.59
CA GLY A 183 5.66 11.41 -5.64
C GLY A 183 5.06 10.94 -4.32
N ASP A 184 3.77 11.16 -4.09
CA ASP A 184 3.06 10.50 -2.98
C ASP A 184 2.75 9.04 -3.35
N ALA A 185 2.77 8.16 -2.36
CA ALA A 185 2.41 6.75 -2.46
C ALA A 185 1.56 6.37 -1.24
N MET A 186 0.60 5.46 -1.41
CA MET A 186 -0.25 5.00 -0.32
C MET A 186 -0.68 3.54 -0.49
N ALA A 187 -1.00 2.86 0.60
CA ALA A 187 -1.63 1.54 0.55
C ALA A 187 -3.12 1.65 0.91
N TRP A 188 -3.98 0.81 0.31
CA TRP A 188 -5.40 0.74 0.68
C TRP A 188 -5.77 -0.61 1.32
N SER A 189 -6.40 -0.63 2.49
CA SER A 189 -6.49 0.43 3.50
C SER A 189 -5.14 0.68 4.19
N ASP A 190 -4.87 1.91 4.60
CA ASP A 190 -3.61 2.32 5.24
C ASP A 190 -3.76 2.65 6.73
N GLY A 191 -2.64 2.97 7.39
CA GLY A 191 -2.66 3.59 8.72
C GLY A 191 -1.39 3.41 9.55
N GLU A 192 -0.22 3.42 8.92
CA GLU A 192 1.07 3.21 9.57
C GLU A 192 2.02 4.41 9.50
N VAL A 193 2.92 4.46 10.47
CA VAL A 193 4.11 5.32 10.43
C VAL A 193 5.30 4.41 10.63
N SER A 194 6.23 4.44 9.68
CA SER A 194 7.29 3.45 9.59
C SER A 194 8.67 4.12 9.57
N LEU A 195 9.64 3.50 10.23
CA LEU A 195 11.05 3.87 10.17
C LEU A 195 11.88 2.62 10.46
N GLY A 196 12.66 2.18 9.46
CA GLY A 196 13.53 1.02 9.61
C GLY A 196 14.70 1.31 10.57
N PRO A 197 15.22 0.30 11.27
CA PRO A 197 16.44 0.46 12.06
C PRO A 197 17.67 0.59 11.16
N VAL A 198 18.80 1.00 11.75
CA VAL A 198 20.11 0.84 11.12
C VAL A 198 20.35 -0.65 10.90
N ILE A 199 20.67 -1.05 9.67
CA ILE A 199 20.92 -2.44 9.29
C ILE A 199 22.02 -3.02 10.20
N GLY A 200 21.75 -4.18 10.79
CA GLY A 200 22.68 -4.86 11.70
C GLY A 200 22.66 -4.39 13.16
N SER A 201 21.89 -3.35 13.52
CA SER A 201 21.83 -2.86 14.91
C SER A 201 20.81 -3.58 15.80
N THR A 202 19.91 -4.35 15.19
CA THR A 202 18.79 -4.98 15.90
C THR A 202 19.28 -6.20 16.67
N ARG A 203 18.95 -6.28 17.96
CA ARG A 203 19.33 -7.40 18.84
C ARG A 203 18.28 -7.66 19.91
N GLY A 204 18.16 -8.92 20.33
CA GLY A 204 17.26 -9.33 21.41
C GLY A 204 16.30 -10.45 20.99
N LYS A 205 15.10 -10.45 21.58
CA LYS A 205 14.06 -11.45 21.35
C LYS A 205 12.84 -10.82 20.70
N LEU A 206 12.38 -11.39 19.59
CA LEU A 206 11.11 -11.04 18.95
C LEU A 206 10.15 -12.22 19.08
N VAL A 207 8.95 -11.96 19.62
CA VAL A 207 7.85 -12.94 19.68
C VAL A 207 6.79 -12.51 18.68
N ILE A 208 6.49 -13.39 17.73
CA ILE A 208 5.50 -13.17 16.67
C ILE A 208 4.26 -14.00 17.00
N ASP A 209 3.21 -13.33 17.49
CA ASP A 209 1.91 -13.91 17.85
C ASP A 209 0.79 -13.53 16.85
N GLY A 210 1.13 -12.81 15.78
CA GLY A 210 0.23 -12.39 14.71
C GLY A 210 0.45 -13.12 13.39
N PRO A 211 -0.36 -12.79 12.36
CA PRO A 211 -0.24 -13.39 11.03
C PRO A 211 1.07 -13.02 10.34
N ILE A 212 1.68 -14.01 9.67
CA ILE A 212 2.91 -13.87 8.90
C ILE A 212 2.57 -13.97 7.42
N CYS A 213 3.06 -13.02 6.62
CA CYS A 213 2.83 -13.01 5.17
C CYS A 213 3.25 -14.36 4.54
N TYR A 214 2.35 -14.95 3.72
CA TYR A 214 2.45 -16.29 3.12
C TYR A 214 2.39 -17.50 4.05
N TYR A 215 2.48 -17.33 5.38
CA TYR A 215 2.45 -18.44 6.34
C TYR A 215 1.18 -18.46 7.21
N GLY A 216 0.41 -17.37 7.22
CA GLY A 216 -0.82 -17.25 7.99
C GLY A 216 -0.56 -17.01 9.48
N CYS A 217 -1.59 -17.24 10.30
CA CYS A 217 -1.48 -17.09 11.76
C CYS A 217 -0.88 -18.37 12.36
N PRO A 218 0.25 -18.29 13.10
CA PRO A 218 0.86 -19.47 13.68
C PRO A 218 0.01 -20.00 14.86
N ALA A 219 -0.04 -21.32 15.02
CA ALA A 219 -0.82 -21.95 16.10
C ALA A 219 -0.20 -21.73 17.50
N ILE A 220 1.10 -21.47 17.54
CA ILE A 220 1.86 -21.06 18.73
C ILE A 220 2.77 -19.89 18.32
N PRO A 221 3.08 -18.93 19.22
CA PRO A 221 3.96 -17.81 18.88
C PRO A 221 5.33 -18.29 18.38
N VAL A 222 5.87 -17.61 17.38
CA VAL A 222 7.21 -17.87 16.85
C VAL A 222 8.21 -16.98 17.56
N GLU A 223 9.22 -17.58 18.19
CA GLU A 223 10.29 -16.86 18.86
C GLU A 223 11.53 -16.77 17.97
N LEU A 224 12.03 -15.55 17.78
CA LEU A 224 13.28 -15.29 17.09
C LEU A 224 14.28 -14.66 18.06
N LYS A 225 15.49 -15.23 18.12
CA LYS A 225 16.65 -14.60 18.74
C LYS A 225 17.43 -13.88 17.66
N ILE A 226 17.69 -12.59 17.86
CA ILE A 226 18.40 -11.73 16.91
C ILE A 226 19.72 -11.31 17.57
N GLU A 227 20.81 -11.63 16.88
CA GLU A 227 22.20 -11.35 17.29
C GLU A 227 22.88 -10.53 16.18
N GLU A 228 23.90 -9.76 16.56
CA GLU A 228 24.74 -8.99 15.62
C GLU A 228 25.57 -9.88 14.69
#